data_AF-A0A2T3JLH1-F1
#
_entry.id   AF-A0A2T3JLH1-F1
#
_cell.length_a   1.000
_cell.length_b   1.000
_cell.length_c   1.000
_cell.angle_alpha   90.00
_cell.angle_beta   90.00
_cell.angle_gamma   90.00
#
_symmetry.space_group_name_H-M   'P 1'
#
loop_
_entity.id
_entity.type
_entity.pdbx_description
1 polymer ?
#
loop_
_entity_poly.entity_id
_entity_poly.type
_entity_poly.pdbx_seq_one_letter_code
_entity_poly.pdbx_strand_id
1 'polypeptide(L)'
;MIRRLISVLLLSILALPVAAETKSMPLNMTQGVTRVSQQVYDLHMTIFYICVVIGIIVFGIMFWAIIHHRKSRGAVAASFHESTKVEILWTIIPFVILIAMAIPATTTLLAMEDTSESDITIQVTGSQWKWHYNYFNEDVDFYSLLATSSAQIKNERDKRENYLLEVDRPLVVPIGKKIRFLITSQDVIHSWWVPAFAVKKDANPGFINEAWTRIDKPGIYRGQCAELCGKDHGFMPIVVIAKSQSDYDSWLKTTKATQQAAYEEEQRLLSMQMPMEELMALGEKTYLARCSMCHQPTGAGIPGAFPALAGQGISIDPAKKLEHISIVVHGKKGTAMQAFGPQLSLKELAAVITYERNAWGNDTGETIQAAEVQAVLNGKEL
;
A
#
# COMPACT_ATOMS: atom_id res chain seq x y z
N MET A 1 -24.10 -33.28 50.35
CA MET A 1 -23.47 -31.98 50.06
C MET A 1 -23.06 -31.82 48.59
N ILE A 2 -22.40 -32.80 47.96
CA ILE A 2 -21.88 -32.70 46.58
C ILE A 2 -23.00 -32.47 45.53
N ARG A 3 -24.16 -33.13 45.64
CA ARG A 3 -25.31 -32.88 44.73
C ARG A 3 -25.86 -31.45 44.82
N ARG A 4 -25.89 -30.84 46.02
CA ARG A 4 -26.32 -29.44 46.19
C ARG A 4 -25.29 -28.44 45.66
N LEU A 5 -23.99 -28.75 45.77
CA LEU A 5 -22.92 -27.93 45.20
C LEU A 5 -22.93 -27.96 43.67
N ILE A 6 -23.20 -29.11 43.04
CA ILE A 6 -23.32 -29.22 41.57
C ILE A 6 -24.55 -28.47 41.05
N SER A 7 -25.69 -28.56 41.73
CA SER A 7 -26.90 -27.82 41.35
C SER A 7 -26.76 -26.30 41.52
N VAL A 8 -26.03 -25.84 42.54
CA VAL A 8 -25.74 -24.41 42.74
C VAL A 8 -24.73 -23.89 41.70
N LEU A 9 -23.74 -24.70 41.31
CA LEU A 9 -22.77 -24.35 40.25
C LEU A 9 -23.41 -24.30 38.85
N LEU A 10 -24.36 -25.20 38.56
CA LEU A 10 -25.11 -25.20 37.30
C LEU A 10 -26.11 -24.04 37.23
N LEU A 11 -26.74 -23.66 38.34
CA LEU A 11 -27.64 -22.49 38.35
C LEU A 11 -26.88 -21.16 38.22
N SER A 12 -25.64 -21.06 38.74
CA SER A 12 -24.83 -19.83 38.62
C SER A 12 -24.21 -19.65 37.23
N ILE A 13 -24.04 -20.71 36.44
CA ILE A 13 -23.63 -20.61 35.02
C ILE A 13 -24.81 -20.15 34.13
N LEU A 14 -26.05 -20.51 34.50
CA LEU A 14 -27.27 -20.06 33.81
C LEU A 14 -27.74 -18.65 34.17
N ALA A 15 -27.15 -18.03 35.21
CA ALA A 15 -27.50 -16.71 35.71
C ALA A 15 -26.43 -15.64 35.41
N LEU A 16 -25.54 -15.88 34.43
CA LEU A 16 -24.78 -14.77 33.85
C LEU A 16 -25.76 -13.93 33.04
N PRO A 17 -25.95 -12.64 33.37
CA PRO A 17 -26.80 -11.80 32.57
C PRO A 17 -26.17 -11.74 31.18
N VAL A 18 -26.96 -12.05 30.16
CA VAL A 18 -26.76 -11.58 28.78
C VAL A 18 -27.00 -10.07 28.79
N ALA A 19 -26.22 -9.35 29.60
CA ALA A 19 -26.25 -7.91 29.69
C ALA A 19 -25.35 -7.41 28.56
N ALA A 20 -26.02 -6.78 27.59
CA ALA A 20 -25.47 -5.94 26.55
C ALA A 20 -24.13 -5.26 26.93
N GLU A 21 -23.07 -5.57 26.20
CA GLU A 21 -21.97 -4.63 26.03
C GLU A 21 -22.08 -3.99 24.64
N THR A 22 -22.60 -2.77 24.64
CA THR A 22 -22.62 -1.81 23.53
C THR A 22 -21.24 -1.23 23.20
N LYS A 23 -20.15 -1.89 23.65
CA LYS A 23 -18.78 -1.66 23.21
C LYS A 23 -18.23 -3.01 22.74
N SER A 24 -17.71 -3.06 21.52
CA SER A 24 -17.01 -4.23 21.01
C SER A 24 -15.93 -4.64 22.00
N MET A 25 -16.00 -5.86 22.55
CA MET A 25 -14.97 -6.39 23.44
C MET A 25 -13.61 -6.32 22.71
N PRO A 26 -12.59 -5.63 23.27
CA PRO A 26 -11.36 -5.31 22.54
C PRO A 26 -10.53 -6.54 22.14
N LEU A 27 -10.80 -7.69 22.75
CA LEU A 27 -10.14 -8.96 22.43
C LEU A 27 -10.89 -9.78 21.36
N ASN A 28 -12.11 -9.38 21.00
CA ASN A 28 -12.88 -10.06 19.98
C ASN A 28 -12.53 -9.51 18.58
N MET A 29 -12.94 -10.24 17.55
CA MET A 29 -12.86 -9.74 16.18
C MET A 29 -13.62 -8.42 16.05
N THR A 30 -13.09 -7.50 15.22
CA THR A 30 -13.75 -6.23 14.95
C THR A 30 -15.14 -6.46 14.36
N GLN A 31 -16.16 -5.90 15.00
CA GLN A 31 -17.49 -5.85 14.42
C GLN A 31 -17.49 -4.77 13.33
N GLY A 32 -17.48 -5.18 12.06
CA GLY A 32 -17.31 -4.25 10.96
C GLY A 32 -18.58 -3.46 10.62
N VAL A 33 -18.49 -2.57 9.63
CA VAL A 33 -19.55 -1.60 9.27
C VAL A 33 -20.23 -1.89 7.94
N THR A 34 -19.89 -3.00 7.30
CA THR A 34 -20.41 -3.40 5.99
C THR A 34 -21.21 -4.69 6.15
N ARG A 35 -22.12 -4.97 5.22
CA ARG A 35 -22.88 -6.23 5.25
C ARG A 35 -21.96 -7.45 5.28
N VAL A 36 -20.91 -7.45 4.47
CA VAL A 36 -19.92 -8.52 4.41
C VAL A 36 -19.20 -8.68 5.73
N SER A 37 -18.75 -7.59 6.36
CA SER A 37 -18.03 -7.70 7.63
C SER A 37 -18.91 -8.15 8.80
N GLN A 38 -20.20 -7.85 8.77
CA GLN A 38 -21.18 -8.42 9.72
C GLN A 38 -21.36 -9.93 9.48
N GLN A 39 -21.48 -10.39 8.23
CA GLN A 39 -21.56 -11.83 7.93
C GLN A 39 -20.31 -12.60 8.40
N VAL A 40 -19.13 -12.02 8.18
CA VAL A 40 -17.86 -12.58 8.67
C VAL A 40 -17.84 -12.62 10.19
N TYR A 41 -18.33 -11.58 10.86
CA TYR A 41 -18.46 -11.54 12.32
C TYR A 41 -19.41 -12.61 12.87
N ASP A 42 -20.60 -12.74 12.30
CA ASP A 42 -21.58 -13.74 12.71
C ASP A 42 -21.07 -15.17 12.51
N LEU A 43 -20.37 -15.42 11.38
CA LEU A 43 -19.72 -16.70 11.11
C LEU A 43 -18.61 -16.98 12.13
N HIS A 44 -17.76 -16.00 12.41
CA HIS A 44 -16.72 -16.12 13.44
C HIS A 44 -17.30 -16.48 14.80
N MET A 45 -18.35 -15.77 15.24
CA MET A 45 -18.98 -16.02 16.53
C MET A 45 -19.66 -17.40 16.58
N THR A 46 -20.31 -17.81 15.49
CA THR A 46 -20.91 -19.15 15.38
C THR A 46 -19.84 -20.24 15.54
N ILE A 47 -18.73 -20.14 14.81
CA ILE A 47 -17.60 -21.08 14.89
C ILE A 47 -16.97 -21.05 16.28
N PHE A 48 -16.78 -19.85 16.85
CA PHE A 48 -16.24 -19.69 18.19
C PHE A 48 -17.08 -20.43 19.24
N TYR A 49 -18.41 -20.30 19.22
CA TYR A 49 -19.28 -21.03 20.15
C TYR A 49 -19.22 -22.55 19.96
N ILE A 50 -19.12 -23.04 18.73
CA ILE A 50 -18.90 -24.47 18.45
C ILE A 50 -17.60 -24.94 19.11
N CYS A 51 -16.50 -24.19 18.92
CA CYS A 51 -15.21 -24.49 19.54
C CYS A 51 -15.27 -24.47 21.08
N VAL A 52 -16.00 -23.52 21.68
CA VAL A 52 -16.20 -23.46 23.13
C VAL A 52 -16.94 -24.70 23.65
N VAL A 53 -18.01 -25.12 22.98
CA VAL A 53 -18.77 -26.34 23.35
C VAL A 53 -17.90 -27.59 23.24
N ILE A 54 -17.17 -27.75 22.14
CA ILE A 54 -16.23 -28.88 21.96
C ILE A 54 -15.14 -28.84 23.05
N GLY A 55 -14.58 -27.66 23.33
CA GLY A 55 -13.60 -27.45 24.38
C GLY A 55 -14.14 -27.90 25.75
N ILE A 56 -15.34 -27.47 26.14
CA ILE A 56 -15.98 -27.88 27.40
C ILE A 56 -16.14 -29.40 27.46
N ILE A 57 -16.54 -30.04 26.36
CA ILE A 57 -16.69 -31.52 26.31
C ILE A 57 -15.34 -32.21 26.47
N VAL A 58 -14.33 -31.82 25.68
CA VAL A 58 -13.00 -32.44 25.69
C VAL A 58 -12.31 -32.23 27.04
N PHE A 59 -12.23 -30.99 27.51
CA PHE A 59 -11.62 -30.68 28.81
C PHE A 59 -12.42 -31.31 29.95
N GLY A 60 -13.75 -31.32 29.88
CA GLY A 60 -14.61 -31.97 30.86
C GLY A 60 -14.32 -33.46 30.99
N ILE A 61 -14.28 -34.20 29.88
CA ILE A 61 -13.94 -35.63 29.85
C ILE A 61 -12.50 -35.85 30.34
N MET A 62 -11.55 -35.02 29.90
CA MET A 62 -10.15 -35.12 30.31
C MET A 62 -9.98 -34.92 31.82
N PHE A 63 -10.56 -33.85 32.39
CA PHE A 63 -10.50 -33.60 33.84
C PHE A 63 -11.21 -34.69 34.62
N TRP A 64 -12.36 -35.17 34.13
CA TRP A 64 -13.04 -36.31 34.72
C TRP A 64 -12.13 -37.55 34.72
N ALA A 65 -11.47 -37.86 33.60
CA ALA A 65 -10.59 -39.02 33.49
C ALA A 65 -9.38 -38.92 34.43
N ILE A 66 -8.74 -37.74 34.50
CA ILE A 66 -7.61 -37.48 35.41
C ILE A 66 -8.01 -37.67 36.88
N ILE A 67 -9.20 -37.21 37.27
CA ILE A 67 -9.67 -37.29 38.66
C ILE A 67 -10.16 -38.71 39.01
N HIS A 68 -10.90 -39.34 38.09
CA HIS A 68 -11.56 -40.61 38.30
C HIS A 68 -10.58 -41.78 38.20
N HIS A 69 -9.71 -41.79 37.20
CA HIS A 69 -8.73 -42.87 36.96
C HIS A 69 -7.37 -42.62 37.63
N ARG A 70 -7.31 -41.74 38.64
CA ARG A 70 -6.08 -41.41 39.35
C ARG A 70 -5.59 -42.59 40.18
N LYS A 71 -4.31 -43.00 40.02
CA LYS A 71 -3.68 -44.09 40.79
C LYS A 71 -3.81 -43.90 42.31
N SER A 72 -3.67 -42.66 42.81
CA SER A 72 -3.80 -42.37 44.25
C SER A 72 -5.21 -42.58 44.81
N ARG A 73 -6.23 -42.74 43.96
CA ARG A 73 -7.59 -43.12 44.36
C ARG A 73 -7.85 -44.63 44.28
N GLY A 74 -6.82 -45.44 44.02
CA GLY A 74 -6.95 -46.88 43.87
C GLY A 74 -7.50 -47.33 42.51
N ALA A 75 -7.48 -46.45 41.50
CA ALA A 75 -7.93 -46.82 40.16
C ALA A 75 -7.02 -47.93 39.56
N VAL A 76 -7.65 -49.00 39.06
CA VAL A 76 -6.99 -50.09 38.34
C VAL A 76 -7.21 -49.88 36.84
N ALA A 77 -6.16 -50.03 36.03
CA ALA A 77 -6.24 -49.86 34.59
C ALA A 77 -7.09 -50.96 33.95
N ALA A 78 -7.98 -50.57 33.03
CA ALA A 78 -8.73 -51.51 32.21
C ALA A 78 -7.84 -52.08 31.09
N SER A 79 -8.20 -53.24 30.55
CA SER A 79 -7.42 -53.97 29.53
C SER A 79 -8.00 -53.92 28.11
N PHE A 80 -9.02 -53.10 27.86
CA PHE A 80 -9.56 -52.91 26.51
C PHE A 80 -8.59 -52.07 25.67
N HIS A 81 -8.57 -52.29 24.35
CA HIS A 81 -7.71 -51.56 23.41
C HIS A 81 -8.49 -50.76 22.37
N GLU A 82 -9.74 -51.14 22.08
CA GLU A 82 -10.54 -50.50 21.04
C GLU A 82 -12.04 -50.49 21.37
N SER A 83 -12.77 -49.64 20.67
CA SER A 83 -14.23 -49.70 20.63
C SER A 83 -14.71 -49.16 19.29
N THR A 84 -14.97 -50.06 18.35
CA THR A 84 -15.44 -49.70 17.01
C THR A 84 -16.67 -48.78 17.04
N LYS A 85 -17.55 -48.94 18.05
CA LYS A 85 -18.73 -48.07 18.22
C LYS A 85 -18.33 -46.63 18.58
N VAL A 86 -17.40 -46.44 19.51
CA VAL A 86 -16.91 -45.12 19.91
C VAL A 86 -16.12 -44.49 18.75
N GLU A 87 -15.34 -45.31 18.05
CA GLU A 87 -14.58 -44.89 16.88
C GLU A 87 -15.48 -44.36 15.76
N ILE A 88 -16.54 -45.10 15.41
CA ILE A 88 -17.52 -44.64 14.43
C ILE A 88 -18.16 -43.32 14.88
N LEU A 89 -18.52 -43.20 16.17
CA LEU A 89 -19.18 -42.01 16.70
C LEU A 89 -18.28 -40.77 16.63
N TRP A 90 -17.02 -40.88 17.06
CA TRP A 90 -16.08 -39.74 17.04
C TRP A 90 -15.59 -39.39 15.63
N THR A 91 -15.89 -40.21 14.62
CA THR A 91 -15.57 -39.91 13.21
C THR A 91 -16.75 -39.22 12.55
N ILE A 92 -17.97 -39.74 12.75
CA ILE A 92 -19.18 -39.20 12.15
C ILE A 92 -19.53 -37.83 12.74
N ILE A 93 -19.41 -37.63 14.07
CA ILE A 93 -19.78 -36.36 14.70
C ILE A 93 -18.96 -35.18 14.14
N PRO A 94 -17.61 -35.19 14.14
CA PRO A 94 -16.82 -34.12 13.54
C PRO A 94 -17.09 -33.94 12.06
N PHE A 95 -17.29 -35.03 11.30
CA PHE A 95 -17.63 -34.95 9.89
C PHE A 95 -18.92 -34.14 9.65
N VAL A 96 -19.99 -34.44 10.40
CA VAL A 96 -21.27 -33.72 10.29
C VAL A 96 -21.13 -32.25 10.72
N ILE A 97 -20.36 -31.98 11.79
CA ILE A 97 -20.09 -30.61 12.26
C ILE A 97 -19.41 -29.79 11.15
N LEU A 98 -18.38 -30.35 10.49
CA LEU A 98 -17.67 -29.67 9.41
C LEU A 98 -18.57 -29.37 8.20
N ILE A 99 -19.43 -30.31 7.81
CA ILE A 99 -20.40 -30.09 6.72
C ILE A 99 -21.37 -28.96 7.07
N ALA A 100 -21.89 -28.94 8.30
CA ALA A 100 -22.80 -27.90 8.76
C ALA A 100 -22.13 -26.51 8.77
N MET A 101 -20.84 -26.44 9.11
CA MET A 101 -20.06 -25.19 9.12
C MET A 101 -19.69 -24.72 7.71
N ALA A 102 -19.48 -25.64 6.76
CA ALA A 102 -19.03 -25.31 5.41
C ALA A 102 -20.07 -24.53 4.61
N ILE A 103 -21.36 -24.85 4.73
CA ILE A 103 -22.44 -24.23 3.96
C ILE A 103 -22.50 -22.70 4.14
N PRO A 104 -22.68 -22.14 5.36
CA PRO A 104 -22.72 -20.69 5.56
C PRO A 104 -21.38 -20.02 5.20
N ALA A 105 -20.26 -20.70 5.46
CA ALA A 105 -18.93 -20.20 5.11
C ALA A 105 -18.77 -20.01 3.59
N THR A 106 -19.17 -20.99 2.79
CA THR A 106 -19.11 -20.91 1.32
C THR A 106 -20.02 -19.80 0.78
N THR A 107 -21.24 -19.64 1.31
CA THR A 107 -22.13 -18.55 0.85
C THR A 107 -21.55 -17.17 1.12
N THR A 108 -20.89 -16.99 2.29
CA THR A 108 -20.22 -15.74 2.64
C THR A 108 -19.00 -15.51 1.74
N LEU A 109 -18.20 -16.54 1.50
CA LEU A 109 -17.03 -16.47 0.62
C LEU A 109 -17.41 -16.07 -0.81
N LEU A 110 -18.46 -16.67 -1.38
CA LEU A 110 -18.93 -16.32 -2.72
C LEU A 110 -19.40 -14.86 -2.79
N ALA A 111 -20.09 -14.36 -1.77
CA ALA A 111 -20.49 -12.96 -1.71
C ALA A 111 -19.28 -12.01 -1.58
N MET A 112 -18.22 -12.42 -0.88
CA MET A 112 -16.99 -11.65 -0.75
C MET A 112 -16.20 -11.54 -2.06
N GLU A 113 -16.16 -12.60 -2.86
CA GLU A 113 -15.39 -12.64 -4.12
C GLU A 113 -16.15 -12.09 -5.34
N ASP A 114 -17.45 -11.78 -5.22
CA ASP A 114 -18.21 -11.15 -6.30
C ASP A 114 -17.91 -9.65 -6.46
N THR A 115 -16.94 -9.33 -7.30
CA THR A 115 -16.49 -7.95 -7.60
C THR A 115 -17.22 -7.29 -8.77
N SER A 116 -18.21 -7.97 -9.37
CA SER A 116 -18.95 -7.49 -10.54
C SER A 116 -19.81 -6.25 -10.23
N GLU A 117 -20.27 -5.52 -11.27
CA GLU A 117 -21.22 -4.41 -11.15
C GLU A 117 -20.82 -3.32 -10.12
N SER A 118 -19.55 -2.91 -10.14
CA SER A 118 -19.07 -1.83 -9.28
C SER A 118 -19.49 -0.45 -9.78
N ASP A 119 -19.85 0.43 -8.84
CA ASP A 119 -20.15 1.83 -9.13
C ASP A 119 -18.86 2.64 -9.34
N ILE A 120 -17.80 2.29 -8.60
CA ILE A 120 -16.51 2.99 -8.59
C ILE A 120 -15.40 1.94 -8.59
N THR A 121 -14.36 2.17 -9.39
CA THR A 121 -13.14 1.36 -9.38
C THR A 121 -11.95 2.22 -8.96
N ILE A 122 -11.18 1.74 -7.98
CA ILE A 122 -9.99 2.40 -7.46
C ILE A 122 -8.85 1.40 -7.50
N GLN A 123 -7.75 1.76 -8.16
CA GLN A 123 -6.53 0.99 -8.09
C GLN A 123 -5.76 1.38 -6.83
N VAL A 124 -5.30 0.37 -6.11
CA VAL A 124 -4.52 0.47 -4.88
C VAL A 124 -3.17 -0.19 -5.14
N THR A 125 -2.11 0.59 -5.09
CA THR A 125 -0.76 0.11 -5.35
C THR A 125 0.10 0.22 -4.09
N GLY A 126 0.61 -0.91 -3.59
CA GLY A 126 1.57 -0.95 -2.49
C GLY A 126 2.98 -0.59 -2.94
N SER A 127 3.71 0.13 -2.08
CA SER A 127 5.16 0.35 -2.21
C SER A 127 5.77 0.49 -0.82
N GLN A 128 7.06 0.22 -0.65
CA GLN A 128 7.78 0.44 0.61
C GLN A 128 7.92 1.96 0.88
N TRP A 129 7.31 2.55 1.91
CA TRP A 129 6.20 2.08 2.75
C TRP A 129 5.07 3.12 2.69
N LYS A 130 4.23 3.01 1.65
CA LYS A 130 3.15 3.94 1.30
C LYS A 130 2.15 3.24 0.37
N TRP A 131 0.97 3.83 0.24
CA TRP A 131 -0.08 3.38 -0.67
C TRP A 131 -0.30 4.42 -1.76
N HIS A 132 -0.46 4.01 -3.01
CA HIS A 132 -0.91 4.86 -4.09
C HIS A 132 -2.35 4.51 -4.46
N TYR A 133 -3.18 5.54 -4.60
CA TYR A 133 -4.57 5.41 -4.98
C TYR A 133 -4.78 6.10 -6.32
N ASN A 134 -5.40 5.39 -7.26
CA ASN A 134 -5.76 5.91 -8.58
C ASN A 134 -7.25 5.68 -8.83
N TYR A 135 -8.01 6.75 -9.01
CA TYR A 135 -9.45 6.71 -9.24
C TYR A 135 -9.71 6.63 -10.75
N PHE A 136 -10.28 5.51 -11.19
CA PHE A 136 -10.50 5.28 -12.62
C PHE A 136 -11.50 6.28 -13.18
N ASN A 137 -11.21 6.82 -14.37
CA ASN A 137 -12.02 7.82 -15.08
C ASN A 137 -12.16 9.17 -14.36
N GLU A 138 -11.37 9.40 -13.31
CA GLU A 138 -11.48 10.59 -12.48
C GLU A 138 -10.22 11.45 -12.48
N ASP A 139 -9.19 11.16 -13.29
CA ASP A 139 -7.92 11.94 -13.34
C ASP A 139 -7.40 12.37 -11.95
N VAL A 140 -7.61 11.51 -10.96
CA VAL A 140 -7.21 11.73 -9.57
C VAL A 140 -6.39 10.53 -9.14
N ASP A 141 -5.13 10.81 -8.82
CA ASP A 141 -4.26 9.85 -8.17
C ASP A 141 -3.37 10.54 -7.12
N PHE A 142 -2.94 9.79 -6.10
CA PHE A 142 -2.03 10.31 -5.09
C PHE A 142 -1.40 9.21 -4.25
N TYR A 143 -0.24 9.52 -3.68
CA TYR A 143 0.37 8.71 -2.61
C TYR A 143 -0.17 9.12 -1.24
N SER A 144 -0.50 8.13 -0.43
CA SER A 144 -0.85 8.21 0.99
C SER A 144 0.31 7.70 1.82
N LEU A 145 0.88 8.57 2.64
CA LEU A 145 2.02 8.31 3.52
C LEU A 145 1.59 8.46 4.99
N LEU A 146 2.35 7.84 5.90
CA LEU A 146 2.16 8.00 7.33
C LEU A 146 2.25 9.48 7.76
N ALA A 147 1.22 9.97 8.47
CA ALA A 147 1.21 11.34 9.00
C ALA A 147 1.94 11.47 10.35
N THR A 148 2.22 10.36 11.04
CA THR A 148 2.98 10.39 12.30
C THR A 148 4.40 10.87 12.03
N SER A 149 4.80 11.95 12.70
CA SER A 149 6.11 12.56 12.46
C SER A 149 7.26 11.80 13.13
N SER A 150 8.47 11.98 12.63
CA SER A 150 9.68 11.39 13.23
C SER A 150 9.85 11.77 14.71
N ALA A 151 9.51 13.02 15.09
CA ALA A 151 9.55 13.47 16.48
C ALA A 151 8.61 12.66 17.38
N GLN A 152 7.41 12.29 16.90
CA GLN A 152 6.50 11.43 17.68
C GLN A 152 7.04 10.00 17.81
N ILE A 153 7.68 9.48 16.75
CA ILE A 153 8.28 8.13 16.75
C ILE A 153 9.47 8.07 17.72
N LYS A 154 10.28 9.13 17.78
CA LYS A 154 11.42 9.25 18.69
C LYS A 154 11.04 9.63 20.12
N ASN A 155 9.75 9.77 20.42
CA ASN A 155 9.22 10.26 21.70
C ASN A 155 9.69 11.68 22.08
N GLU A 156 10.02 12.51 21.08
CA GLU A 156 10.33 13.93 21.24
C GLU A 156 9.05 14.79 21.28
N ARG A 157 7.91 14.21 20.89
CA ARG A 157 6.58 14.83 20.93
C ARG A 157 5.53 13.81 21.38
N ASP A 158 4.48 14.30 22.04
CA ASP A 158 3.36 13.47 22.47
C ASP A 158 2.70 12.68 21.33
N LYS A 159 2.36 11.43 21.63
CA LYS A 159 1.64 10.53 20.73
C LYS A 159 0.16 10.88 20.73
N ARG A 160 -0.44 10.93 19.56
CA ARG A 160 -1.88 11.15 19.39
C ARG A 160 -2.64 9.84 19.60
N GLU A 161 -3.96 9.94 19.76
CA GLU A 161 -4.85 8.77 19.92
C GLU A 161 -4.65 7.72 18.82
N ASN A 162 -4.59 8.14 17.56
CA ASN A 162 -4.39 7.28 16.40
C ASN A 162 -2.90 7.20 15.96
N TYR A 163 -1.98 7.15 16.92
CA TYR A 163 -0.55 7.01 16.64
C TYR A 163 -0.28 5.82 15.69
N LEU A 164 0.50 6.07 14.63
CA LEU A 164 0.79 5.12 13.53
C LEU A 164 -0.39 4.69 12.65
N LEU A 165 -1.58 5.29 12.83
CA LEU A 165 -2.78 4.92 12.08
C LEU A 165 -3.36 6.07 11.24
N GLU A 166 -2.66 7.21 11.17
CA GLU A 166 -3.05 8.38 10.38
C GLU A 166 -2.18 8.54 9.14
N VAL A 167 -2.76 9.10 8.08
CA VAL A 167 -2.07 9.40 6.82
C VAL A 167 -2.23 10.86 6.43
N ASP A 168 -1.34 11.35 5.58
CA ASP A 168 -1.36 12.70 5.04
C ASP A 168 -2.53 12.92 4.06
N ARG A 169 -2.81 11.91 3.22
CA ARG A 169 -3.86 11.92 2.20
C ARG A 169 -4.69 10.63 2.28
N PRO A 170 -5.86 10.67 2.93
CA PRO A 170 -6.71 9.49 3.07
C PRO A 170 -7.43 9.14 1.75
N LEU A 171 -7.75 7.86 1.57
CA LEU A 171 -8.67 7.41 0.52
C LEU A 171 -10.07 7.94 0.83
N VAL A 172 -10.74 8.61 -0.12
CA VAL A 172 -12.08 9.16 0.08
C VAL A 172 -13.06 8.46 -0.84
N VAL A 173 -14.17 7.98 -0.31
CA VAL A 173 -15.18 7.22 -1.06
C VAL A 173 -16.60 7.64 -0.69
N PRO A 174 -17.59 7.52 -1.58
CA PRO A 174 -18.98 7.77 -1.22
C PRO A 174 -19.60 6.57 -0.50
N ILE A 175 -20.52 6.84 0.42
CA ILE A 175 -21.40 5.83 1.02
C ILE A 175 -22.43 5.32 -0.01
N GLY A 176 -23.00 4.14 0.24
CA GLY A 176 -24.11 3.60 -0.56
C GLY A 176 -23.72 3.16 -1.98
N LYS A 177 -22.41 3.07 -2.28
CA LYS A 177 -21.86 2.64 -3.56
C LYS A 177 -21.01 1.38 -3.40
N LYS A 178 -21.05 0.48 -4.39
CA LYS A 178 -20.14 -0.68 -4.47
C LYS A 178 -18.81 -0.21 -5.04
N ILE A 179 -17.79 -0.16 -4.20
CA ILE A 179 -16.44 0.27 -4.56
C ILE A 179 -15.61 -0.99 -4.79
N ARG A 180 -15.06 -1.13 -6.00
CA ARG A 180 -14.11 -2.18 -6.36
C ARG A 180 -12.68 -1.66 -6.22
N PHE A 181 -11.84 -2.45 -5.57
CA PHE A 181 -10.42 -2.22 -5.44
C PHE A 181 -9.64 -3.15 -6.36
N LEU A 182 -8.75 -2.58 -7.16
CA LEU A 182 -7.75 -3.32 -7.95
C LEU A 182 -6.41 -3.19 -7.23
N ILE A 183 -5.97 -4.25 -6.57
CA ILE A 183 -4.89 -4.23 -5.57
C ILE A 183 -3.64 -4.89 -6.18
N THR A 184 -2.54 -4.15 -6.24
CA THR A 184 -1.24 -4.61 -6.78
C THR A 184 -0.07 -3.96 -6.04
N SER A 185 1.17 -4.29 -6.43
CA SER A 185 2.40 -3.71 -5.85
C SER A 185 3.42 -3.36 -6.93
N GLN A 186 4.24 -2.34 -6.63
CA GLN A 186 5.38 -1.92 -7.45
C GLN A 186 6.71 -2.56 -7.02
N ASP A 187 6.78 -3.21 -5.85
CA ASP A 187 8.03 -3.73 -5.29
C ASP A 187 7.91 -5.15 -4.69
N VAL A 188 7.57 -5.27 -3.41
CA VAL A 188 7.41 -6.52 -2.66
C VAL A 188 5.94 -6.80 -2.40
N ILE A 189 5.62 -7.94 -1.78
CA ILE A 189 4.23 -8.22 -1.39
C ILE A 189 3.83 -7.31 -0.22
N HIS A 190 2.65 -6.71 -0.33
CA HIS A 190 1.96 -6.02 0.77
C HIS A 190 0.57 -6.64 0.94
N SER A 191 -0.21 -6.20 1.93
CA SER A 191 -1.62 -6.59 2.02
C SER A 191 -2.46 -5.42 2.49
N TRP A 192 -3.43 -5.02 1.67
CA TRP A 192 -4.30 -3.92 1.97
C TRP A 192 -5.45 -4.42 2.85
N TRP A 193 -5.47 -4.01 4.12
CA TRP A 193 -6.42 -4.49 5.11
C TRP A 193 -7.14 -3.35 5.82
N VAL A 194 -8.47 -3.30 5.67
CA VAL A 194 -9.34 -2.43 6.47
C VAL A 194 -10.30 -3.33 7.28
N PRO A 195 -10.02 -3.58 8.57
CA PRO A 195 -10.80 -4.50 9.40
C PRO A 195 -12.29 -4.19 9.44
N ALA A 196 -12.65 -2.91 9.50
CA ALA A 196 -14.06 -2.47 9.53
C ALA A 196 -14.84 -2.93 8.29
N PHE A 197 -14.17 -3.21 7.17
CA PHE A 197 -14.81 -3.67 5.95
C PHE A 197 -14.74 -5.20 5.76
N ALA A 198 -13.98 -5.90 6.62
CA ALA A 198 -13.55 -7.29 6.39
C ALA A 198 -12.89 -7.50 5.02
N VAL A 199 -12.24 -6.46 4.49
CA VAL A 199 -11.49 -6.51 3.24
C VAL A 199 -10.01 -6.61 3.57
N LYS A 200 -9.43 -7.77 3.26
CA LYS A 200 -7.98 -8.02 3.25
C LYS A 200 -7.62 -8.68 1.93
N LYS A 201 -6.76 -8.06 1.14
CA LYS A 201 -6.26 -8.67 -0.09
C LYS A 201 -4.82 -8.27 -0.31
N ASP A 202 -4.02 -9.23 -0.76
CA ASP A 202 -2.60 -9.03 -0.96
C ASP A 202 -2.35 -8.22 -2.22
N ALA A 203 -1.38 -7.32 -2.14
CA ALA A 203 -0.86 -6.50 -3.22
C ALA A 203 0.40 -7.20 -3.74
N ASN A 204 0.25 -7.93 -4.85
CA ASN A 204 1.29 -8.79 -5.39
C ASN A 204 1.95 -8.14 -6.62
N PRO A 205 3.29 -8.02 -6.65
CA PRO A 205 3.98 -7.54 -7.84
C PRO A 205 3.66 -8.41 -9.07
N GLY A 206 3.27 -7.79 -10.19
CA GLY A 206 2.94 -8.48 -11.43
C GLY A 206 1.53 -9.10 -11.50
N PHE A 207 0.71 -8.98 -10.45
CA PHE A 207 -0.68 -9.45 -10.44
C PHE A 207 -1.63 -8.36 -9.92
N ILE A 208 -2.86 -8.35 -10.43
CA ILE A 208 -3.93 -7.49 -9.92
C ILE A 208 -4.94 -8.38 -9.22
N ASN A 209 -5.06 -8.23 -7.91
CA ASN A 209 -6.10 -8.86 -7.12
C ASN A 209 -7.31 -7.92 -7.00
N GLU A 210 -8.50 -8.49 -6.91
CA GLU A 210 -9.73 -7.71 -6.71
C GLU A 210 -10.29 -7.89 -5.31
N ALA A 211 -10.90 -6.83 -4.79
CA ALA A 211 -11.75 -6.86 -3.61
C ALA A 211 -12.83 -5.78 -3.76
N TRP A 212 -13.86 -5.82 -2.92
CA TRP A 212 -14.89 -4.77 -2.95
C TRP A 212 -15.43 -4.45 -1.56
N THR A 213 -16.02 -3.27 -1.42
CA THR A 213 -16.76 -2.87 -0.23
C THR A 213 -17.98 -2.02 -0.59
N ARG A 214 -18.98 -2.00 0.30
CA ARG A 214 -20.10 -1.07 0.28
C ARG A 214 -20.29 -0.55 1.70
N ILE A 215 -20.13 0.75 1.86
CA ILE A 215 -20.14 1.41 3.17
C ILE A 215 -21.46 2.15 3.33
N ASP A 216 -22.22 1.85 4.38
CA ASP A 216 -23.56 2.40 4.55
C ASP A 216 -23.59 3.70 5.36
N LYS A 217 -22.55 3.97 6.16
CA LYS A 217 -22.49 5.11 7.07
C LYS A 217 -21.23 5.97 6.84
N PRO A 218 -21.36 7.30 6.82
CA PRO A 218 -20.20 8.19 6.83
C PRO A 218 -19.29 7.91 8.02
N GLY A 219 -17.98 8.05 7.83
CA GLY A 219 -17.03 7.80 8.89
C GLY A 219 -15.59 7.74 8.41
N ILE A 220 -14.69 7.58 9.38
CA ILE A 220 -13.27 7.38 9.15
C ILE A 220 -12.92 5.95 9.59
N TYR A 221 -12.39 5.17 8.66
CA TYR A 221 -12.04 3.77 8.85
C TYR A 221 -10.55 3.59 8.66
N ARG A 222 -9.91 2.87 9.58
CA ARG A 222 -8.46 2.70 9.59
C ARG A 222 -8.09 1.27 9.27
N GLY A 223 -6.93 1.11 8.66
CA GLY A 223 -6.34 -0.14 8.24
C GLY A 223 -4.82 -0.08 8.34
N GLN A 224 -4.18 -1.23 8.12
CA GLN A 224 -2.73 -1.35 8.13
C GLN A 224 -2.28 -2.34 7.04
N CYS A 225 -1.01 -2.27 6.66
CA CYS A 225 -0.43 -3.34 5.87
C CYS A 225 -0.44 -4.65 6.67
N ALA A 226 -0.92 -5.73 6.07
CA ALA A 226 -1.10 -7.03 6.73
C ALA A 226 -0.21 -8.15 6.15
N GLU A 227 0.84 -7.80 5.41
CA GLU A 227 1.89 -8.72 4.93
C GLU A 227 3.25 -8.11 5.18
N LEU A 228 4.20 -8.89 5.70
CA LEU A 228 5.51 -8.38 6.11
C LEU A 228 6.31 -7.87 4.90
N CYS A 229 6.42 -6.55 4.77
CA CYS A 229 7.03 -5.89 3.62
C CYS A 229 8.35 -5.17 3.92
N GLY A 230 9.01 -5.49 5.04
CA GLY A 230 10.33 -4.98 5.42
C GLY A 230 10.37 -4.09 6.66
N LYS A 231 11.45 -3.32 6.81
CA LYS A 231 11.80 -2.54 8.02
C LYS A 231 10.63 -1.70 8.57
N ASP A 232 9.97 -0.93 7.71
CA ASP A 232 8.92 0.00 8.15
C ASP A 232 7.51 -0.55 7.84
N HIS A 233 7.34 -1.87 7.82
CA HIS A 233 6.05 -2.55 7.64
C HIS A 233 4.94 -2.00 8.57
N GLY A 234 5.27 -1.73 9.84
CA GLY A 234 4.35 -1.15 10.82
C GLY A 234 4.02 0.35 10.62
N PHE A 235 4.56 1.00 9.59
CA PHE A 235 4.51 2.45 9.38
C PHE A 235 3.85 2.85 8.04
N MET A 236 3.03 1.97 7.45
CA MET A 236 2.25 2.27 6.24
C MET A 236 0.74 2.02 6.43
N PRO A 237 0.07 2.82 7.27
CA PRO A 237 -1.34 2.67 7.55
C PRO A 237 -2.22 3.06 6.36
N ILE A 238 -3.50 2.72 6.47
CA ILE A 238 -4.57 3.04 5.53
C ILE A 238 -5.60 3.85 6.29
N VAL A 239 -6.08 4.95 5.70
CA VAL A 239 -7.26 5.67 6.19
C VAL A 239 -8.24 5.82 5.04
N VAL A 240 -9.48 5.43 5.29
CA VAL A 240 -10.61 5.58 4.36
C VAL A 240 -11.64 6.51 4.99
N ILE A 241 -11.98 7.60 4.31
CA ILE A 241 -13.05 8.51 4.68
C ILE A 241 -14.25 8.23 3.79
N ALA A 242 -15.31 7.68 4.36
CA ALA A 242 -16.59 7.52 3.67
C ALA A 242 -17.43 8.80 3.86
N LYS A 243 -17.89 9.38 2.75
CA LYS A 243 -18.63 10.63 2.71
C LYS A 243 -20.02 10.45 2.11
N SER A 244 -20.92 11.41 2.36
CA SER A 244 -22.15 11.52 1.57
C SER A 244 -21.80 11.72 0.09
N GLN A 245 -22.73 11.41 -0.84
CA GLN A 245 -22.48 11.59 -2.26
C GLN A 245 -22.11 13.06 -2.59
N SER A 246 -22.83 14.03 -2.03
CA SER A 246 -22.57 15.46 -2.26
C SER A 246 -21.19 15.91 -1.76
N ASP A 247 -20.76 15.39 -0.60
CA ASP A 247 -19.45 15.73 -0.03
C ASP A 247 -18.31 15.03 -0.78
N TYR A 248 -18.56 13.83 -1.31
CA TYR A 248 -17.64 13.13 -2.20
C TYR A 248 -17.47 13.88 -3.52
N ASP A 249 -18.56 14.28 -4.17
CA ASP A 249 -18.53 15.03 -5.43
C ASP A 249 -17.80 16.37 -5.26
N SER A 250 -18.05 17.06 -4.14
CA SER A 250 -17.36 18.30 -3.79
C SER A 250 -15.87 18.07 -3.58
N TRP A 251 -15.50 17.02 -2.83
CA TRP A 251 -14.11 16.64 -2.62
C TRP A 251 -13.41 16.30 -3.94
N LEU A 252 -14.06 15.53 -4.81
CA LEU A 252 -13.53 15.11 -6.09
C LEU A 252 -13.27 16.31 -6.99
N LYS A 253 -14.23 17.23 -7.11
CA LYS A 253 -14.09 18.47 -7.88
C LYS A 253 -12.93 19.33 -7.39
N THR A 254 -12.82 19.55 -6.07
CA THR A 254 -11.72 20.34 -5.48
C THR A 254 -10.38 19.67 -5.69
N THR A 255 -10.31 18.34 -5.53
CA THR A 255 -9.07 17.58 -5.69
C THR A 255 -8.59 17.64 -7.14
N LYS A 256 -9.47 17.39 -8.12
CA LYS A 256 -9.18 17.55 -9.55
C LYS A 256 -8.64 18.95 -9.87
N ALA A 257 -9.36 20.00 -9.45
CA ALA A 257 -8.95 21.37 -9.71
C ALA A 257 -7.58 21.70 -9.10
N THR A 258 -7.29 21.16 -7.91
CA THR A 258 -6.01 21.38 -7.23
C THR A 258 -4.87 20.65 -7.94
N GLN A 259 -5.07 19.40 -8.36
CA GLN A 259 -4.08 18.64 -9.11
C GLN A 259 -3.82 19.25 -10.49
N GLN A 260 -4.89 19.66 -11.19
CA GLN A 260 -4.78 20.34 -12.47
C GLN A 260 -4.00 21.66 -12.35
N ALA A 261 -4.30 22.49 -11.36
CA ALA A 261 -3.57 23.74 -11.14
C ALA A 261 -2.09 23.48 -10.78
N ALA A 262 -1.80 22.45 -9.99
CA ALA A 262 -0.43 22.07 -9.67
C ALA A 262 0.33 21.59 -10.92
N TYR A 263 -0.32 20.81 -11.78
CA TYR A 263 0.24 20.38 -13.05
C TYR A 263 0.50 21.56 -13.99
N GLU A 264 -0.47 22.47 -14.15
CA GLU A 264 -0.32 23.67 -14.98
C GLU A 264 0.79 24.59 -14.47
N GLU A 265 0.92 24.73 -13.15
CA GLU A 265 2.01 25.50 -12.53
C GLU A 265 3.36 24.82 -12.77
N GLU A 266 3.45 23.51 -12.63
CA GLU A 266 4.66 22.75 -12.97
C GLU A 266 5.02 22.94 -14.46
N GLN A 267 4.06 22.80 -15.37
CA GLN A 267 4.27 23.07 -16.79
C GLN A 267 4.69 24.51 -17.04
N ARG A 268 4.09 25.49 -16.36
CA ARG A 268 4.47 26.90 -16.45
C ARG A 268 5.92 27.08 -16.03
N LEU A 269 6.31 26.54 -14.88
CA LEU A 269 7.69 26.60 -14.36
C LEU A 269 8.70 25.91 -15.29
N LEU A 270 8.31 24.79 -15.91
CA LEU A 270 9.11 24.10 -16.93
C LEU A 270 9.21 24.89 -18.24
N SER A 271 8.15 25.62 -18.62
CA SER A 271 8.09 26.44 -19.83
C SER A 271 8.78 27.80 -19.72
N MET A 272 9.19 28.20 -18.50
CA MET A 272 9.98 29.42 -18.30
C MET A 272 11.31 29.29 -19.03
N GLN A 273 11.43 29.99 -20.16
CA GLN A 273 12.66 30.01 -20.93
C GLN A 273 13.72 30.84 -20.23
N MET A 274 14.90 30.26 -20.06
CA MET A 274 16.09 31.01 -19.65
C MET A 274 16.69 31.70 -20.88
N PRO A 275 17.07 32.98 -20.79
CA PRO A 275 17.75 33.66 -21.88
C PRO A 275 19.13 33.03 -22.13
N MET A 276 19.60 33.09 -23.38
CA MET A 276 20.89 32.52 -23.80
C MET A 276 22.04 32.96 -22.88
N GLU A 277 22.07 34.24 -22.50
CA GLU A 277 23.10 34.78 -21.60
C GLU A 277 23.14 34.06 -20.24
N GLU A 278 21.98 33.81 -19.63
CA GLU A 278 21.89 33.11 -18.35
C GLU A 278 22.21 31.62 -18.50
N LEU A 279 21.76 30.99 -19.59
CA LEU A 279 22.10 29.60 -19.92
C LEU A 279 23.61 29.41 -20.13
N MET A 280 24.26 30.34 -20.83
CA MET A 280 25.71 30.30 -21.06
C MET A 280 26.47 30.49 -19.75
N ALA A 281 26.08 31.46 -18.91
CA ALA A 281 26.74 31.72 -17.63
C ALA A 281 26.59 30.55 -16.63
N LEU A 282 25.38 30.02 -16.47
CA LEU A 282 25.15 28.85 -15.62
C LEU A 282 25.80 27.59 -16.22
N GLY A 283 25.74 27.45 -17.55
CA GLY A 283 26.28 26.32 -18.27
C GLY A 283 27.79 26.24 -18.20
N GLU A 284 28.50 27.36 -18.32
CA GLU A 284 29.95 27.44 -18.13
C GLU A 284 30.35 26.99 -16.72
N LYS A 285 29.67 27.52 -15.71
CA LYS A 285 29.91 27.15 -14.30
C LYS A 285 29.70 25.65 -14.08
N THR A 286 28.61 25.10 -14.60
CA THR A 286 28.29 23.66 -14.49
C THR A 286 29.32 22.82 -15.25
N TYR A 287 29.69 23.23 -16.47
CA TYR A 287 30.68 22.55 -17.31
C TYR A 287 32.05 22.49 -16.62
N LEU A 288 32.54 23.62 -16.12
CA LEU A 288 33.81 23.69 -15.41
C LEU A 288 33.83 22.80 -14.17
N ALA A 289 32.71 22.76 -13.44
CA ALA A 289 32.60 21.96 -12.21
C ALA A 289 32.46 20.45 -12.45
N ARG A 290 31.85 20.02 -13.57
CA ARG A 290 31.41 18.62 -13.77
C ARG A 290 32.01 17.94 -14.99
N CYS A 291 32.14 18.66 -16.10
CA CYS A 291 32.46 18.10 -17.41
C CYS A 291 33.93 18.30 -17.80
N SER A 292 34.54 19.42 -17.36
CA SER A 292 35.89 19.84 -17.79
C SER A 292 36.99 18.86 -17.41
N MET A 293 36.80 18.04 -16.38
CA MET A 293 37.78 17.05 -15.96
C MET A 293 38.03 15.98 -17.03
N CYS A 294 37.02 15.69 -17.85
CA CYS A 294 37.12 14.72 -18.95
C CYS A 294 37.22 15.42 -20.32
N HIS A 295 36.44 16.48 -20.52
CA HIS A 295 36.34 17.16 -21.82
C HIS A 295 37.31 18.36 -21.97
N GLN A 296 38.13 18.62 -20.96
CA GLN A 296 39.02 19.79 -20.83
C GLN A 296 38.24 21.12 -20.72
N PRO A 297 38.78 22.15 -20.05
CA PRO A 297 38.12 23.47 -19.98
C PRO A 297 37.83 24.10 -21.35
N THR A 298 38.63 23.75 -22.36
CA THR A 298 38.50 24.23 -23.75
C THR A 298 37.60 23.35 -24.63
N GLY A 299 36.99 22.29 -24.08
CA GLY A 299 36.16 21.36 -24.86
C GLY A 299 36.95 20.46 -25.82
N ALA A 300 38.28 20.48 -25.77
CA ALA A 300 39.14 19.71 -26.69
C ALA A 300 39.10 18.19 -26.47
N GLY A 301 38.60 17.73 -25.32
CA GLY A 301 38.64 16.32 -24.93
C GLY A 301 40.05 15.78 -24.70
N ILE A 302 40.16 14.46 -24.60
CA ILE A 302 41.45 13.74 -24.51
C ILE A 302 41.46 12.70 -25.63
N PRO A 303 42.31 12.85 -26.67
CA PRO A 303 42.35 11.94 -27.81
C PRO A 303 42.44 10.47 -27.38
N GLY A 304 41.54 9.62 -27.91
CA GLY A 304 41.47 8.20 -27.60
C GLY A 304 40.77 7.83 -26.28
N ALA A 305 40.42 8.80 -25.42
CA ALA A 305 39.76 8.56 -24.14
C ALA A 305 38.42 9.29 -24.01
N PHE A 306 38.39 10.60 -24.27
CA PHE A 306 37.19 11.44 -24.16
C PHE A 306 37.05 12.31 -25.42
N PRO A 307 35.88 12.32 -26.08
CA PRO A 307 35.71 13.06 -27.32
C PRO A 307 35.79 14.58 -27.09
N ALA A 308 36.22 15.29 -28.13
CA ALA A 308 36.11 16.74 -28.16
C ALA A 308 34.65 17.17 -28.33
N LEU A 309 34.26 18.21 -27.62
CA LEU A 309 32.98 18.92 -27.75
C LEU A 309 33.15 20.21 -28.57
N ALA A 310 34.37 20.76 -28.64
CA ALA A 310 34.68 21.94 -29.42
C ALA A 310 34.85 21.61 -30.93
N GLY A 311 34.17 22.38 -31.77
CA GLY A 311 34.30 22.46 -33.23
C GLY A 311 33.81 21.26 -34.03
N GLN A 312 33.29 20.19 -33.40
CA GLN A 312 32.92 18.97 -34.11
C GLN A 312 31.92 18.08 -33.37
N GLY A 313 31.34 17.14 -34.12
CA GLY A 313 30.56 16.03 -33.56
C GLY A 313 29.18 16.43 -33.05
N ILE A 314 28.76 15.78 -31.97
CA ILE A 314 27.39 15.85 -31.46
C ILE A 314 27.01 17.24 -30.95
N SER A 315 27.99 18.00 -30.46
CA SER A 315 27.79 19.32 -29.87
C SER A 315 27.50 20.41 -30.91
N ILE A 316 27.81 20.20 -32.19
CA ILE A 316 27.54 21.19 -33.25
C ILE A 316 26.49 20.74 -34.27
N ASP A 317 26.17 19.44 -34.32
CA ASP A 317 25.22 18.88 -35.28
C ASP A 317 23.77 19.15 -34.83
N PRO A 318 22.97 19.93 -35.57
CA PRO A 318 21.57 20.21 -35.23
C PRO A 318 20.72 18.94 -35.21
N ALA A 319 21.01 17.98 -36.12
CA ALA A 319 20.26 16.73 -36.21
C ALA A 319 20.49 15.81 -34.99
N LYS A 320 21.55 16.05 -34.21
CA LYS A 320 21.90 15.26 -33.02
C LYS A 320 21.62 15.97 -31.71
N LYS A 321 20.85 17.07 -31.71
CA LYS A 321 20.46 17.78 -30.50
C LYS A 321 19.84 16.85 -29.45
N LEU A 322 18.85 16.03 -29.83
CA LEU A 322 18.21 15.07 -28.91
C LEU A 322 19.17 13.99 -28.41
N GLU A 323 20.02 13.47 -29.28
CA GLU A 323 21.07 12.50 -28.88
C GLU A 323 22.03 13.14 -27.86
N HIS A 324 22.38 14.41 -28.04
CA HIS A 324 23.24 15.15 -27.12
C HIS A 324 22.61 15.26 -25.73
N ILE A 325 21.34 15.69 -25.67
CA ILE A 325 20.58 15.78 -24.42
C ILE A 325 20.51 14.40 -23.75
N SER A 326 20.18 13.35 -24.52
CA SER A 326 20.08 11.99 -24.02
C SER A 326 21.40 11.47 -23.43
N ILE A 327 22.53 11.71 -24.10
CA ILE A 327 23.84 11.28 -23.60
C ILE A 327 24.21 11.99 -22.29
N VAL A 328 23.92 13.28 -22.15
CA VAL A 328 24.21 14.01 -20.90
C VAL A 328 23.28 13.54 -19.77
N VAL A 329 21.99 13.36 -20.07
CA VAL A 329 20.97 12.94 -19.10
C VAL A 329 21.18 11.50 -18.63
N HIS A 330 21.31 10.56 -19.58
CA HIS A 330 21.29 9.11 -19.33
C HIS A 330 22.68 8.47 -19.35
N GLY A 331 23.72 9.21 -19.73
CA GLY A 331 25.07 8.68 -19.94
C GLY A 331 25.17 7.88 -21.24
N LYS A 332 26.35 7.29 -21.49
CA LYS A 332 26.56 6.42 -22.67
C LYS A 332 27.08 5.06 -22.24
N LYS A 333 26.25 4.03 -22.42
CA LYS A 333 26.63 2.63 -22.11
C LYS A 333 27.88 2.23 -22.90
N GLY A 334 28.80 1.53 -22.23
CA GLY A 334 30.06 1.08 -22.83
C GLY A 334 31.16 2.14 -22.93
N THR A 335 30.94 3.34 -22.37
CA THR A 335 31.99 4.37 -22.24
C THR A 335 32.10 4.85 -20.79
N ALA A 336 33.05 5.75 -20.52
CA ALA A 336 33.20 6.40 -19.22
C ALA A 336 32.21 7.57 -18.99
N MET A 337 31.33 7.89 -19.95
CA MET A 337 30.35 8.97 -19.83
C MET A 337 29.19 8.58 -18.91
N GLN A 338 29.16 9.17 -17.72
CA GLN A 338 28.16 8.91 -16.70
C GLN A 338 26.84 9.65 -16.97
N ALA A 339 25.76 9.19 -16.34
CA ALA A 339 24.45 9.85 -16.37
C ALA A 339 24.42 11.05 -15.41
N PHE A 340 24.14 12.25 -15.91
CA PHE A 340 24.02 13.45 -15.09
C PHE A 340 22.58 13.83 -14.75
N GLY A 341 21.57 13.16 -15.34
CA GLY A 341 20.15 13.36 -15.03
C GLY A 341 19.82 13.28 -13.52
N PRO A 342 20.32 12.28 -12.78
CA PRO A 342 20.13 12.19 -11.33
C PRO A 342 21.00 13.15 -10.50
N GLN A 343 21.97 13.83 -11.13
CA GLN A 343 23.01 14.59 -10.44
C GLN A 343 22.84 16.11 -10.55
N LEU A 344 22.14 16.58 -11.58
CA LEU A 344 21.96 17.99 -11.91
C LEU A 344 20.47 18.33 -12.01
N SER A 345 20.11 19.56 -11.66
CA SER A 345 18.76 20.06 -11.87
C SER A 345 18.46 20.20 -13.38
N LEU A 346 17.17 20.23 -13.75
CA LEU A 346 16.75 20.45 -15.14
C LEU A 346 17.34 21.72 -15.74
N LYS A 347 17.47 22.79 -14.93
CA LYS A 347 18.07 24.06 -15.33
C LYS A 347 19.57 23.94 -15.58
N GLU A 348 20.29 23.23 -14.71
CA GLU A 348 21.74 23.00 -14.89
C GLU A 348 22.02 22.12 -16.11
N LEU A 349 21.20 21.09 -16.35
CA LEU A 349 21.28 20.25 -17.54
C LEU A 349 21.03 21.06 -18.82
N ALA A 350 19.94 21.84 -18.84
CA ALA A 350 19.60 22.71 -19.95
C ALA A 350 20.73 23.72 -20.24
N ALA A 351 21.27 24.34 -19.19
CA ALA A 351 22.35 25.31 -19.28
C ALA A 351 23.67 24.69 -19.77
N VAL A 352 24.10 23.55 -19.20
CA VAL A 352 25.38 22.93 -19.58
C VAL A 352 25.37 22.43 -21.02
N ILE A 353 24.26 21.85 -21.48
CA ILE A 353 24.13 21.40 -22.87
C ILE A 353 24.08 22.61 -23.81
N THR A 354 23.40 23.70 -23.42
CA THR A 354 23.41 24.96 -24.18
C THR A 354 24.83 25.51 -24.31
N TYR A 355 25.59 25.53 -23.20
CA TYR A 355 26.97 25.98 -23.20
C TYR A 355 27.85 25.11 -24.09
N GLU A 356 27.77 23.78 -23.99
CA GLU A 356 28.54 22.86 -24.84
C GLU A 356 28.25 23.05 -26.34
N ARG A 357 27.03 23.45 -26.71
CA ARG A 357 26.65 23.70 -28.11
C ARG A 357 27.01 25.10 -28.63
N ASN A 358 27.45 26.02 -27.77
CA ASN A 358 27.72 27.40 -28.17
C ASN A 358 29.10 27.92 -27.72
N ALA A 359 29.80 27.21 -26.84
CA ALA A 359 31.15 27.56 -26.40
C ALA A 359 32.21 27.17 -27.44
N TRP A 360 33.42 27.73 -27.30
CA TRP A 360 34.61 27.40 -28.08
C TRP A 360 34.46 27.56 -29.60
N GLY A 361 33.59 28.46 -30.05
CA GLY A 361 33.31 28.70 -31.47
C GLY A 361 32.34 27.70 -32.10
N ASN A 362 31.59 26.95 -31.27
CA ASN A 362 30.52 26.08 -31.75
C ASN A 362 29.34 26.87 -32.32
N ASP A 363 29.01 28.02 -31.70
CA ASP A 363 28.09 29.06 -32.20
C ASP A 363 26.81 28.55 -32.90
N THR A 364 26.20 27.46 -32.39
CA THR A 364 25.01 26.86 -33.01
C THR A 364 23.78 27.77 -32.93
N GLY A 365 23.75 28.71 -31.98
CA GLY A 365 22.61 29.58 -31.69
C GLY A 365 21.45 28.85 -31.01
N GLU A 366 21.59 27.56 -30.74
CA GLU A 366 20.56 26.75 -30.13
C GLU A 366 20.56 26.91 -28.61
N THR A 367 19.39 27.04 -28.02
CA THR A 367 19.20 26.91 -26.57
C THR A 367 18.49 25.59 -26.27
N ILE A 368 18.83 25.03 -25.12
CA ILE A 368 18.13 23.91 -24.51
C ILE A 368 17.40 24.46 -23.29
N GLN A 369 16.12 24.11 -23.15
CA GLN A 369 15.29 24.52 -22.02
C GLN A 369 14.98 23.35 -21.09
N ALA A 370 14.61 23.65 -19.84
CA ALA A 370 14.28 22.63 -18.84
C ALA A 370 13.18 21.66 -19.29
N ALA A 371 12.21 22.13 -20.07
CA ALA A 371 11.16 21.32 -20.66
C ALA A 371 11.69 20.23 -21.62
N GLU A 372 12.69 20.54 -22.44
CA GLU A 372 13.30 19.58 -23.39
C GLU A 372 14.08 18.50 -22.63
N VAL A 373 14.81 18.89 -21.58
CA VAL A 373 15.49 17.95 -20.69
C VAL A 373 14.50 17.03 -19.98
N GLN A 374 13.38 17.59 -19.49
CA GLN A 374 12.32 16.83 -18.83
C GLN A 374 11.65 15.84 -19.79
N ALA A 375 11.48 16.20 -21.06
CA ALA A 375 10.92 15.32 -22.08
C ALA A 375 11.81 14.09 -22.32
N VAL A 376 13.14 14.30 -22.39
CA VAL A 376 14.12 13.22 -22.53
C VAL A 376 14.23 12.36 -21.26
N LEU A 377 14.14 12.95 -20.07
CA LEU A 377 14.10 12.22 -18.79
C LEU A 377 12.88 11.29 -18.69
N ASN A 378 11.72 11.77 -19.15
CA ASN A 378 10.46 11.02 -19.13
C ASN A 378 10.35 10.01 -20.30
N GLY A 379 11.35 9.91 -21.17
CA GLY A 379 11.33 9.02 -22.33
C GLY A 379 10.30 9.39 -23.40
N LYS A 380 9.87 10.65 -23.46
CA LYS A 380 8.87 11.13 -24.43
C LYS A 380 9.45 11.49 -25.81
N GLU A 381 10.77 11.65 -25.92
CA GLU A 381 11.47 12.13 -27.14
C GLU A 381 12.64 11.23 -27.58
N LEU A 382 12.56 9.92 -27.34
CA LEU A 382 13.53 8.93 -27.86
C LEU A 382 12.93 8.05 -28.97
#